data_AF-A0A7X4ALZ9-F1
#
_entry.id   AF-A0A7X4ALZ9-F1
#
_cell.length_a   1.000
_cell.length_b   1.000
_cell.length_c   1.000
_cell.angle_alpha   90.00
_cell.angle_beta   90.00
_cell.angle_gamma   90.00
#
_symmetry.space_group_name_H-M   'P 1'
#
loop_
_entity.id
_entity.type
_entity.pdbx_description
1 polymer ?
#
loop_
_entity_poly.entity_id
_entity_poly.type
_entity_poly.pdbx_seq_one_letter_code
_entity_poly.pdbx_strand_id
1 'polypeptide(L)'
;AGFSVEVSAAGERLVVCYESLLDDHGFIRPEVIVEFGARSTGDPHEKRQVACDAEPHLPDIVFPTANPSVMLAERTFWEKATAIHVFCRQQRRRGERLSRHWHDVARLDEVGYARKALADRALSLSVARHKAAFFREKDAEGRWIDYGAAVSGELRLVPDSFARNALERDYERMISDGMLLDDAEPFDRLIERCSDIEVRANNT
;
A
#
# COMPACT_ATOMS: atom_id res chain seq x y z
N ALA A 1 -31.34 -3.04 -20.93
CA ALA A 1 -30.00 -3.28 -21.50
C ALA A 1 -29.11 -3.70 -20.33
N GLY A 2 -28.33 -4.77 -20.47
CA GLY A 2 -27.37 -5.17 -19.43
C GLY A 2 -26.07 -4.37 -19.56
N PHE A 3 -25.35 -4.22 -18.46
CA PHE A 3 -24.00 -3.66 -18.47
C PHE A 3 -23.04 -4.60 -19.21
N SER A 4 -22.11 -4.05 -19.97
CA SER A 4 -21.05 -4.83 -20.61
C SER A 4 -19.85 -5.02 -19.67
N VAL A 5 -19.23 -6.20 -19.78
CA VAL A 5 -17.96 -6.50 -19.11
C VAL A 5 -17.04 -7.13 -20.14
N GLU A 6 -15.85 -6.57 -20.30
CA GLU A 6 -14.81 -7.09 -21.18
C GLU A 6 -13.64 -7.60 -20.36
N VAL A 7 -13.16 -8.81 -20.66
CA VAL A 7 -12.01 -9.41 -19.99
C VAL A 7 -10.88 -9.56 -20.98
N SER A 8 -9.72 -9.01 -20.64
CA SER A 8 -8.48 -9.19 -21.40
C SER A 8 -7.37 -9.74 -20.51
N ALA A 9 -6.45 -10.49 -21.12
CA ALA A 9 -5.30 -11.05 -20.43
C ALA A 9 -4.03 -10.74 -21.22
N ALA A 10 -2.99 -10.27 -20.53
CA ALA A 10 -1.69 -9.98 -21.11
C ALA A 10 -0.58 -10.28 -20.08
N GLY A 11 0.23 -11.29 -20.37
CA GLY A 11 1.31 -11.72 -19.47
C GLY A 11 0.78 -12.14 -18.10
N GLU A 12 1.24 -11.46 -17.06
CA GLU A 12 0.87 -11.70 -15.65
C GLU A 12 -0.35 -10.89 -15.19
N ARG A 13 -1.10 -10.28 -16.11
CA ARG A 13 -2.24 -9.41 -15.81
C ARG A 13 -3.51 -9.90 -16.47
N LEU A 14 -4.59 -9.91 -15.70
CA LEU A 14 -5.96 -10.00 -16.17
C LEU A 14 -6.64 -8.66 -15.88
N VAL A 15 -7.26 -8.06 -16.88
CA VAL A 15 -7.98 -6.79 -16.77
C VAL A 15 -9.45 -7.02 -17.10
N VAL A 16 -10.31 -6.69 -16.15
CA VAL A 16 -11.77 -6.74 -16.29
C VAL A 16 -12.28 -5.32 -16.39
N CYS A 17 -12.65 -4.88 -17.59
CA CYS A 17 -13.24 -3.56 -17.83
C CYS A 17 -14.76 -3.66 -17.68
N TYR A 18 -15.36 -2.71 -16.97
CA TYR A 18 -16.81 -2.62 -16.78
C TYR A 18 -17.33 -1.24 -17.17
N GLU A 19 -18.59 -1.16 -17.56
CA GLU A 19 -19.26 0.11 -17.81
C GLU A 19 -19.51 0.84 -16.47
N SER A 20 -18.93 2.03 -16.30
CA SER A 20 -19.15 2.87 -15.12
C SER A 20 -20.48 3.62 -15.22
N LEU A 21 -21.22 3.68 -14.10
CA LEU A 21 -22.35 4.60 -13.93
C LEU A 21 -21.93 5.96 -13.34
N LEU A 22 -20.68 6.09 -12.90
CA LEU A 22 -20.09 7.31 -12.36
C LEU A 22 -19.14 7.93 -13.39
N ASP A 23 -18.94 9.24 -13.30
CA ASP A 23 -17.98 9.97 -14.13
C ASP A 23 -16.55 9.46 -13.90
N ASP A 24 -15.68 9.61 -14.91
CA ASP A 24 -14.27 9.20 -14.79
C ASP A 24 -13.53 10.09 -13.78
N HIS A 25 -13.07 9.48 -12.69
CA HIS A 25 -12.34 10.16 -11.62
C HIS A 25 -10.81 10.06 -11.77
N GLY A 26 -10.26 9.52 -12.86
CA GLY A 26 -8.82 9.55 -13.17
C GLY A 26 -7.92 8.63 -12.31
N PHE A 27 -8.01 8.68 -10.98
CA PHE A 27 -7.33 7.73 -10.08
C PHE A 27 -8.03 6.38 -10.07
N ILE A 28 -9.37 6.38 -10.08
CA ILE A 28 -10.23 5.20 -10.15
C ILE A 28 -10.68 5.02 -11.59
N ARG A 29 -10.15 4.00 -12.27
CA ARG A 29 -10.61 3.60 -13.59
C ARG A 29 -11.66 2.50 -13.43
N PRO A 30 -12.63 2.37 -14.36
CA PRO A 30 -13.64 1.32 -14.32
C PRO A 30 -13.08 -0.01 -14.82
N GLU A 31 -12.00 -0.44 -14.17
CA GLU A 31 -11.27 -1.67 -14.46
C GLU A 31 -10.90 -2.35 -13.14
N VAL A 32 -10.95 -3.68 -13.12
CA VAL A 32 -10.35 -4.51 -12.06
C VAL A 32 -9.12 -5.19 -12.66
N ILE A 33 -7.94 -4.84 -12.15
CA ILE A 33 -6.69 -5.48 -12.54
C ILE A 33 -6.34 -6.56 -11.52
N VAL A 34 -6.20 -7.80 -11.99
CA VAL A 34 -5.67 -8.94 -11.23
C VAL A 34 -4.25 -9.22 -11.71
N GLU A 35 -3.27 -9.02 -10.83
CA GLU A 35 -1.85 -9.25 -11.13
C GLU A 35 -1.34 -10.54 -10.46
N PHE A 36 -0.68 -11.40 -11.23
CA PHE A 36 -0.12 -12.67 -10.77
C PHE A 36 1.39 -12.55 -10.56
N GLY A 37 1.80 -12.07 -9.39
CA GLY A 37 3.21 -11.85 -9.08
C GLY A 37 3.96 -13.12 -8.66
N ALA A 38 4.88 -13.61 -9.48
CA ALA A 38 5.78 -14.73 -9.13
C ALA A 38 6.79 -14.41 -8.02
N ARG A 39 6.98 -13.11 -7.71
CA ARG A 39 7.91 -12.62 -6.69
C ARG A 39 7.25 -12.37 -5.34
N SER A 40 5.94 -12.58 -5.20
CA SER A 40 5.29 -12.51 -3.89
C SER A 40 5.35 -13.88 -3.26
N THR A 41 5.92 -13.98 -2.06
CA THR A 41 5.92 -15.23 -1.29
C THR A 41 4.52 -15.59 -0.82
N GLY A 42 3.63 -14.61 -0.65
CA GLY A 42 2.31 -14.80 -0.04
C GLY A 42 2.36 -15.15 1.45
N ASP A 43 3.53 -15.50 1.99
CA ASP A 43 3.73 -15.98 3.35
C ASP A 43 4.35 -14.90 4.28
N PRO A 44 3.99 -14.90 5.57
CA PRO A 44 2.91 -15.69 6.17
C PRO A 44 1.52 -15.19 5.71
N HIS A 45 0.54 -16.10 5.67
CA HIS A 45 -0.84 -15.82 5.29
C HIS A 45 -1.85 -16.32 6.34
N GLU A 46 -3.06 -15.80 6.25
CA GLU A 46 -4.22 -16.26 7.00
C GLU A 46 -5.49 -16.22 6.15
N LYS A 47 -6.53 -16.92 6.60
CA LYS A 47 -7.86 -16.83 6.00
C LYS A 47 -8.59 -15.61 6.55
N ARG A 48 -9.09 -14.75 5.67
CA ARG A 48 -9.94 -13.60 6.03
C ARG A 48 -11.23 -13.65 5.25
N GLN A 49 -12.36 -13.54 5.95
CA GLN A 49 -13.64 -13.35 5.31
C GLN A 49 -13.71 -11.94 4.72
N VAL A 50 -14.19 -11.85 3.48
CA VAL A 50 -14.43 -10.60 2.77
C VAL A 50 -15.89 -10.58 2.34
N ALA A 51 -16.55 -9.45 2.58
CA ALA A 51 -17.90 -9.13 2.16
C ALA A 51 -17.88 -7.77 1.44
N CYS A 52 -18.93 -7.47 0.67
CA CYS A 52 -19.05 -6.18 -0.01
C CYS A 52 -19.43 -5.09 1.00
N ASP A 53 -18.69 -4.00 1.02
CA ASP A 53 -18.96 -2.81 1.83
C ASP A 53 -20.26 -2.09 1.44
N ALA A 54 -20.75 -2.28 0.22
CA ALA A 54 -22.04 -1.78 -0.23
C ALA A 54 -23.24 -2.61 0.26
N GLU A 55 -23.04 -3.81 0.80
CA GLU A 55 -24.11 -4.72 1.24
C GLU A 55 -25.09 -4.07 2.24
N PRO A 56 -24.65 -3.33 3.28
CA PRO A 56 -25.56 -2.65 4.21
C PRO A 56 -26.39 -1.53 3.55
N HIS A 57 -25.96 -1.03 2.40
CA HIS A 57 -26.58 0.10 1.70
C HIS A 57 -27.51 -0.33 0.57
N LEU A 58 -27.47 -1.61 0.18
CA LEU A 58 -28.21 -2.17 -0.95
C LEU A 58 -28.95 -3.45 -0.52
N PRO A 59 -29.97 -3.34 0.36
CA PRO A 59 -30.63 -4.50 0.99
C PRO A 59 -31.36 -5.41 -0.01
N ASP A 60 -31.68 -4.91 -1.20
CA ASP A 60 -32.35 -5.67 -2.26
C ASP A 60 -31.38 -6.49 -3.14
N ILE A 61 -30.07 -6.38 -2.90
CA ILE A 61 -29.02 -7.08 -3.65
C ILE A 61 -28.30 -8.06 -2.72
N VAL A 62 -28.20 -9.32 -3.15
CA VAL A 62 -27.40 -10.33 -2.45
C VAL A 62 -25.97 -10.29 -2.97
N PHE A 63 -25.02 -9.95 -2.10
CA PHE A 63 -23.60 -9.93 -2.44
C PHE A 63 -22.91 -11.27 -2.08
N PRO A 64 -21.97 -11.74 -2.91
CA PRO A 64 -21.17 -12.90 -2.56
C PRO A 64 -20.19 -12.56 -1.43
N THR A 65 -19.95 -13.50 -0.53
CA THR A 65 -18.84 -13.46 0.43
C THR A 65 -17.73 -14.41 0.00
N ALA A 66 -16.49 -14.09 0.33
CA ALA A 66 -15.33 -14.94 0.07
C ALA A 66 -14.49 -15.16 1.34
N ASN A 67 -13.67 -16.21 1.36
CA ASN A 67 -12.68 -16.46 2.42
C ASN A 67 -11.29 -16.72 1.82
N PRO A 68 -10.68 -15.71 1.15
CA PRO A 68 -9.36 -15.84 0.55
C PRO A 68 -8.26 -16.10 1.58
N SER A 69 -7.16 -16.66 1.10
CA SER A 69 -5.88 -16.61 1.83
C SER A 69 -5.23 -15.26 1.54
N VAL A 70 -4.97 -14.48 2.57
CA VAL A 70 -4.37 -13.14 2.46
C VAL A 70 -3.08 -13.09 3.26
N MET A 71 -2.10 -12.35 2.76
CA MET A 71 -0.85 -12.10 3.48
C MET A 71 -1.14 -11.42 4.82
N LEU A 72 -0.41 -11.79 5.88
CA LEU A 72 -0.58 -11.18 7.19
C LEU A 72 -0.43 -9.66 7.10
N ALA A 73 -1.24 -8.95 7.87
CA ALA A 73 -1.22 -7.49 7.91
C ALA A 73 0.13 -6.96 8.42
N GLU A 74 0.79 -7.68 9.34
CA GLU A 74 2.13 -7.37 9.83
C GLU A 74 3.20 -7.48 8.74
N ARG A 75 3.09 -8.49 7.86
CA ARG A 75 3.96 -8.62 6.69
C ARG A 75 3.69 -7.48 5.70
N THR A 76 2.43 -7.19 5.46
CA THR A 76 1.97 -6.11 4.60
C THR A 76 2.49 -4.75 5.07
N PHE A 77 2.49 -4.50 6.38
CA PHE A 77 3.10 -3.31 6.98
C PHE A 77 4.56 -3.17 6.55
N TRP A 78 5.39 -4.19 6.74
CA TRP A 78 6.81 -4.12 6.38
C TRP A 78 7.05 -4.00 4.87
N GLU A 79 6.24 -4.64 4.04
CA GLU A 79 6.30 -4.51 2.57
C GLU A 79 6.06 -3.06 2.13
N LYS A 80 5.11 -2.36 2.77
CA LYS A 80 4.79 -0.95 2.49
C LYS A 80 5.80 0.00 3.12
N ALA A 81 6.17 -0.21 4.39
CA ALA A 81 7.15 0.61 5.10
C ALA A 81 8.52 0.60 4.40
N THR A 82 8.97 -0.55 3.89
CA THR A 82 10.23 -0.64 3.13
C THR A 82 10.12 -0.01 1.74
N ALA A 83 8.95 -0.06 1.08
CA ALA A 83 8.73 0.66 -0.18
C ALA A 83 8.76 2.18 0.00
N ILE A 84 8.15 2.67 1.10
CA ILE A 84 8.23 4.06 1.53
C ILE A 84 9.70 4.45 1.79
N HIS A 85 10.44 3.63 2.53
CA HIS A 85 11.86 3.90 2.78
C HIS A 85 12.65 4.05 1.49
N VAL A 86 12.45 3.16 0.50
CA VAL A 86 13.06 3.29 -0.83
C VAL A 86 12.71 4.65 -1.46
N PHE A 87 11.44 5.04 -1.47
CA PHE A 87 11.01 6.33 -2.01
C PHE A 87 11.74 7.50 -1.33
N CYS A 88 11.83 7.48 -0.01
CA CYS A 88 12.51 8.51 0.77
C CYS A 88 14.02 8.54 0.47
N ARG A 89 14.67 7.39 0.35
CA ARG A 89 16.11 7.28 0.02
C ARG A 89 16.42 7.66 -1.43
N GLN A 90 15.49 7.46 -2.35
CA GLN A 90 15.60 7.88 -3.75
C GLN A 90 15.35 9.37 -3.96
N GLN A 91 14.78 10.06 -2.96
CA GLN A 91 14.38 11.48 -3.05
C GLN A 91 13.54 11.75 -4.31
N ARG A 92 12.61 10.83 -4.62
CA ARG A 92 11.84 10.89 -5.88
C ARG A 92 11.04 12.18 -5.96
N ARG A 93 11.16 12.87 -7.10
CA ARG A 93 10.47 14.15 -7.37
C ARG A 93 9.07 13.98 -7.96
N ARG A 94 8.59 12.75 -8.10
CA ARG A 94 7.26 12.41 -8.61
C ARG A 94 6.63 11.38 -7.68
N GLY A 95 5.46 11.71 -7.14
CA GLY A 95 4.56 10.73 -6.56
C GLY A 95 3.86 9.98 -7.69
N GLU A 96 4.10 8.69 -7.77
CA GLU A 96 3.60 7.79 -8.82
C GLU A 96 2.46 6.93 -8.27
N ARG A 97 1.42 7.58 -7.71
CA ARG A 97 0.35 6.91 -6.95
C ARG A 97 0.92 6.13 -5.75
N LEU A 98 1.95 6.68 -5.14
CA LEU A 98 2.67 6.07 -4.02
C LEU A 98 2.16 6.58 -2.67
N SER A 99 1.44 7.71 -2.65
CA SER A 99 0.80 8.27 -1.45
C SER A 99 -0.10 7.26 -0.71
N ARG A 100 -0.75 6.35 -1.43
CA ARG A 100 -1.52 5.23 -0.87
C ARG A 100 -0.74 4.38 0.14
N HIS A 101 0.58 4.22 -0.04
CA HIS A 101 1.40 3.44 0.87
C HIS A 101 1.48 4.09 2.26
N TRP A 102 1.54 5.41 2.33
CA TRP A 102 1.52 6.14 3.61
C TRP A 102 0.18 5.97 4.29
N HIS A 103 -0.92 6.15 3.55
CA HIS A 103 -2.26 5.95 4.08
C HIS A 103 -2.44 4.54 4.66
N ASP A 104 -2.05 3.51 3.90
CA ASP A 104 -2.13 2.12 4.34
C ASP A 104 -1.32 1.86 5.62
N VAL A 105 -0.09 2.39 5.72
CA VAL A 105 0.75 2.24 6.91
C VAL A 105 0.12 2.91 8.12
N ALA A 106 -0.45 4.12 7.96
CA ALA A 106 -1.15 4.81 9.03
C ALA A 106 -2.39 4.05 9.51
N ARG A 107 -3.18 3.45 8.60
CA ARG A 107 -4.35 2.63 8.95
C ARG A 107 -3.97 1.31 9.60
N LEU A 108 -2.90 0.65 9.13
CA LEU A 108 -2.37 -0.56 9.76
C LEU A 108 -1.88 -0.30 11.19
N ASP A 109 -1.28 0.86 11.45
CA ASP A 109 -0.90 1.25 12.82
C ASP A 109 -2.11 1.54 13.71
N GLU A 110 -3.13 2.22 13.17
CA GLU A 110 -4.36 2.56 13.91
C GLU A 110 -5.03 1.34 14.55
N VAL A 111 -5.13 0.26 13.79
CA VAL A 111 -5.72 -1.01 14.24
C VAL A 111 -4.73 -1.92 14.97
N GLY A 112 -3.49 -1.45 15.19
CA GLY A 112 -2.48 -2.10 16.01
C GLY A 112 -1.57 -3.12 15.30
N TYR A 113 -1.67 -3.27 13.98
CA TYR A 113 -0.80 -4.20 13.24
C TYR A 113 0.66 -3.74 13.18
N ALA A 114 0.92 -2.43 13.10
CA ALA A 114 2.29 -1.95 13.15
C ALA A 114 2.98 -2.34 14.47
N ARG A 115 2.32 -2.20 15.62
CA ARG A 115 2.87 -2.62 16.92
C ARG A 115 3.28 -4.09 16.94
N LYS A 116 2.44 -4.98 16.41
CA LYS A 116 2.74 -6.41 16.29
C LYS A 116 3.91 -6.67 15.32
N ALA A 117 3.91 -5.98 14.18
CA ALA A 117 4.96 -6.09 13.17
C ALA A 117 6.33 -5.63 13.68
N LEU A 118 6.37 -4.56 14.49
CA LEU A 118 7.61 -4.06 15.11
C LEU A 118 8.15 -5.02 16.17
N ALA A 119 7.28 -5.69 16.93
CA ALA A 119 7.67 -6.68 17.93
C ALA A 119 8.19 -7.99 17.32
N ASP A 120 7.78 -8.34 16.09
CA ASP A 120 8.23 -9.56 15.40
C ASP A 120 9.48 -9.31 14.55
N ARG A 121 10.64 -9.47 15.20
CA ARG A 121 11.95 -9.30 14.56
C ARG A 121 12.23 -10.35 13.48
N ALA A 122 11.71 -11.56 13.63
CA ALA A 122 11.94 -12.62 12.66
C ALA A 122 11.20 -12.32 11.35
N LEU A 123 9.98 -11.80 11.45
CA LEU A 123 9.18 -11.35 10.32
C LEU A 123 9.84 -10.19 9.58
N SER A 124 10.28 -9.15 10.29
CA SER A 124 10.90 -7.97 9.67
C SER A 124 12.18 -8.33 8.89
N LEU A 125 13.04 -9.16 9.48
CA LEU A 125 14.23 -9.69 8.82
C LEU A 125 13.91 -10.60 7.63
N SER A 126 12.81 -11.37 7.71
CA SER A 126 12.33 -12.18 6.58
C SER A 126 11.90 -11.30 5.40
N VAL A 127 11.20 -10.20 5.66
CA VAL A 127 10.85 -9.20 4.64
C VAL A 127 12.11 -8.62 4.01
N ALA A 128 13.07 -8.18 4.83
CA ALA A 128 14.32 -7.59 4.35
C ALA A 128 15.10 -8.53 3.43
N ARG A 129 15.26 -9.81 3.81
CA ARG A 129 15.91 -10.82 2.97
C ARG A 129 15.19 -11.01 1.64
N HIS A 130 13.87 -11.07 1.67
CA HIS A 130 13.05 -11.24 0.47
C HIS A 130 13.17 -10.04 -0.48
N LYS A 131 13.07 -8.81 0.05
CA LYS A 131 13.29 -7.57 -0.72
C LYS A 131 14.69 -7.51 -1.32
N ALA A 132 15.72 -7.84 -0.56
CA ALA A 132 17.10 -7.86 -1.03
C ALA A 132 17.33 -8.89 -2.16
N ALA A 133 16.57 -9.99 -2.20
CA ALA A 133 16.66 -10.99 -3.26
C ALA A 133 15.92 -10.59 -4.53
N PHE A 134 14.69 -10.05 -4.43
CA PHE A 134 13.77 -9.89 -5.56
C PHE A 134 13.44 -8.45 -5.97
N PHE A 135 13.74 -7.48 -5.10
CA PHE A 135 13.36 -6.07 -5.23
C PHE A 135 14.52 -5.15 -4.85
N ARG A 136 15.68 -5.37 -5.48
CA ARG A 136 16.88 -4.58 -5.22
C ARG A 136 16.73 -3.16 -5.78
N GLU A 137 16.81 -2.18 -4.89
CA GLU A 137 16.66 -0.76 -5.22
C GLU A 137 17.94 0.00 -4.86
N LYS A 138 18.13 1.16 -5.47
CA LYS A 138 19.24 2.08 -5.17
C LYS A 138 18.72 3.39 -4.59
N ASP A 139 19.52 4.04 -3.75
CA ASP A 139 19.27 5.40 -3.26
C ASP A 139 19.65 6.47 -4.30
N ALA A 140 19.46 7.75 -3.95
CA ALA A 140 19.74 8.88 -4.82
C ALA A 140 21.22 8.97 -5.25
N GLU A 141 22.15 8.44 -4.43
CA GLU A 141 23.58 8.38 -4.73
C GLU A 141 23.99 7.09 -5.47
N GLY A 142 23.05 6.24 -5.83
CA GLY A 142 23.28 4.99 -6.56
C GLY A 142 23.80 3.83 -5.70
N ARG A 143 23.76 3.96 -4.37
CA ARG A 143 24.11 2.90 -3.42
C ARG A 143 22.92 1.96 -3.26
N TRP A 144 23.19 0.68 -3.07
CA TRP A 144 22.13 -0.30 -2.82
C TRP A 144 21.44 -0.02 -1.48
N ILE A 145 20.12 -0.12 -1.46
CA ILE A 145 19.32 -0.03 -0.23
C ILE A 145 19.62 -1.24 0.66
N ASP A 146 20.04 -0.98 1.90
CA ASP A 146 20.17 -2.00 2.93
C ASP A 146 18.83 -2.19 3.65
N TYR A 147 18.03 -3.13 3.14
CA TYR A 147 16.76 -3.47 3.78
C TYR A 147 16.94 -4.04 5.19
N GLY A 148 18.09 -4.66 5.48
CA GLY A 148 18.42 -5.12 6.82
C GLY A 148 18.51 -3.95 7.78
N ALA A 149 19.29 -2.93 7.45
CA ALA A 149 19.38 -1.70 8.23
C ALA A 149 18.02 -0.98 8.36
N ALA A 150 17.27 -0.90 7.24
CA ALA A 150 15.96 -0.24 7.22
C ALA A 150 14.95 -0.85 8.21
N VAL A 151 14.96 -2.17 8.42
CA VAL A 151 14.05 -2.82 9.38
C VAL A 151 14.61 -2.90 10.80
N SER A 152 15.74 -2.24 11.07
CA SER A 152 16.55 -2.44 12.28
C SER A 152 17.07 -1.16 12.94
N GLY A 153 16.46 -0.01 12.66
CA GLY A 153 16.94 1.28 13.21
C GLY A 153 17.07 2.40 12.18
N GLU A 154 17.02 2.10 10.89
CA GLU A 154 17.19 3.10 9.82
C GLU A 154 15.94 3.26 8.95
N LEU A 155 14.76 2.88 9.44
CA LEU A 155 13.51 3.09 8.71
C LEU A 155 13.31 4.59 8.45
N ARG A 156 12.82 4.93 7.26
CA ARG A 156 12.49 6.31 6.91
C ARG A 156 11.13 6.34 6.26
N LEU A 157 10.15 6.93 6.94
CA LEU A 157 8.79 7.14 6.49
C LEU A 157 8.51 8.61 6.17
N VAL A 158 9.27 9.54 6.73
CA VAL A 158 9.13 10.96 6.43
C VAL A 158 10.04 11.36 5.25
N PRO A 159 9.50 11.83 4.12
CA PRO A 159 10.31 12.26 2.99
C PRO A 159 10.92 13.65 3.21
N ASP A 160 12.10 13.88 2.60
CA ASP A 160 12.76 15.20 2.58
C ASP A 160 12.06 16.17 1.59
N SER A 161 12.33 17.48 1.72
CA SER A 161 11.63 18.61 1.06
C SER A 161 11.06 18.35 -0.35
N PHE A 162 11.90 18.04 -1.35
CA PHE A 162 11.41 17.83 -2.73
C PHE A 162 10.52 16.59 -2.87
N ALA A 163 10.84 15.52 -2.15
CA ALA A 163 10.05 14.29 -2.14
C ALA A 163 8.74 14.49 -1.38
N ARG A 164 8.73 15.28 -0.30
CA ARG A 164 7.53 15.67 0.44
C ARG A 164 6.54 16.40 -0.46
N ASN A 165 6.97 17.44 -1.16
CA ASN A 165 6.08 18.20 -2.06
C ASN A 165 5.54 17.33 -3.20
N ALA A 166 6.33 16.37 -3.68
CA ALA A 166 5.87 15.44 -4.71
C ALA A 166 4.84 14.44 -4.18
N LEU A 167 5.00 14.00 -2.93
CA LEU A 167 4.07 13.12 -2.23
C LEU A 167 2.76 13.84 -1.88
N GLU A 168 2.83 15.10 -1.42
CA GLU A 168 1.68 15.93 -1.08
C GLU A 168 0.75 16.10 -2.29
N ARG A 169 1.29 16.51 -3.43
CA ARG A 169 0.51 16.60 -4.68
C ARG A 169 -0.08 15.26 -5.13
N ASP A 170 0.59 14.15 -4.84
CA ASP A 170 0.08 12.81 -5.15
C ASP A 170 -1.04 12.40 -4.18
N TYR A 171 -0.96 12.82 -2.93
CA TYR A 171 -1.98 12.61 -1.92
C TYR A 171 -3.23 13.46 -2.19
N GLU A 172 -3.06 14.73 -2.54
CA GLU A 172 -4.17 15.62 -2.93
C GLU A 172 -4.94 15.05 -4.11
N ARG A 173 -4.25 14.56 -5.15
CA ARG A 173 -4.90 13.88 -6.28
C ARG A 173 -5.64 12.63 -5.86
N MET A 174 -5.03 11.81 -4.98
CA MET A 174 -5.67 10.60 -4.47
C MET A 174 -6.99 10.92 -3.74
N ILE A 175 -7.05 12.04 -3.01
CA ILE A 175 -8.28 12.52 -2.35
C ILE A 175 -9.26 13.10 -3.37
N SER A 176 -8.83 14.00 -4.25
CA SER A 176 -9.72 14.68 -5.21
C SER A 176 -10.43 13.71 -6.13
N ASP A 177 -9.77 12.58 -6.42
CA ASP A 177 -10.26 11.54 -7.32
C ASP A 177 -11.14 10.50 -6.57
N GLY A 178 -11.51 10.78 -5.31
CA GLY A 178 -12.49 10.01 -4.55
C GLY A 178 -12.01 8.63 -4.07
N MET A 179 -10.69 8.38 -4.02
CA MET A 179 -10.17 7.07 -3.60
C MET A 179 -10.43 6.77 -2.12
N LEU A 180 -10.45 7.81 -1.29
CA LEU A 180 -10.79 7.68 0.12
C LEU A 180 -12.25 8.10 0.30
N LEU A 181 -13.01 7.30 1.06
CA LEU A 181 -14.34 7.69 1.54
C LEU A 181 -14.23 8.95 2.42
N ASP A 182 -15.36 9.63 2.65
CA ASP A 182 -15.44 10.85 3.45
C ASP A 182 -14.63 10.72 4.77
N ASP A 183 -13.88 11.77 5.14
CA ASP A 183 -12.91 11.87 6.26
C ASP A 183 -11.42 11.52 5.95
N ALA A 184 -10.94 11.82 4.75
CA ALA A 184 -9.50 11.82 4.49
C ALA A 184 -8.77 12.84 5.40
N GLU A 185 -7.77 12.36 6.14
CA GLU A 185 -6.99 13.23 7.04
C GLU A 185 -6.11 14.21 6.25
N PRO A 186 -5.78 15.40 6.80
CA PRO A 186 -4.84 16.30 6.16
C PRO A 186 -3.47 15.64 5.94
N PHE A 187 -2.79 15.99 4.84
CA PHE A 187 -1.47 15.42 4.51
C PHE A 187 -0.45 15.55 5.66
N ASP A 188 -0.40 16.70 6.31
CA ASP A 188 0.50 16.91 7.44
C ASP A 188 0.21 15.94 8.59
N ARG A 189 -1.07 15.64 8.86
CA ARG A 189 -1.46 14.68 9.90
C ARG A 189 -1.04 13.26 9.54
N LEU A 190 -1.17 12.87 8.27
CA LEU A 190 -0.68 11.59 7.78
C LEU A 190 0.83 11.47 8.00
N ILE A 191 1.60 12.52 7.70
CA ILE A 191 3.06 12.52 7.89
C ILE A 191 3.44 12.50 9.37
N GLU A 192 2.73 13.21 10.25
CA GLU A 192 2.93 13.13 11.71
C GLU A 192 2.78 11.69 12.21
N ARG A 193 1.72 10.99 11.81
CA ARG A 193 1.51 9.58 12.18
C ARG A 193 2.64 8.69 11.67
N CYS A 194 3.09 8.89 10.44
CA CYS A 194 4.22 8.16 9.89
C CYS A 194 5.53 8.47 10.63
N SER A 195 5.72 9.70 11.11
CA SER A 195 6.87 10.08 11.94
C SER A 195 6.86 9.32 13.28
N ASP A 196 5.70 9.20 13.94
CA ASP A 196 5.57 8.44 15.18
C ASP A 196 5.83 6.94 14.99
N ILE A 197 5.41 6.38 13.85
CA ILE A 197 5.73 5.00 13.46
C ILE A 197 7.22 4.83 13.23
N GLU A 198 7.86 5.75 12.50
CA GLU A 198 9.30 5.74 12.24
C GLU A 198 10.11 5.76 13.55
N VAL A 199 9.77 6.67 14.47
CA VAL A 199 10.42 6.77 15.78
C VAL A 199 10.29 5.46 16.56
N ARG A 200 9.11 4.84 16.61
CA ARG A 200 8.94 3.55 17.30
C ARG A 200 9.75 2.44 16.63
N ALA A 201 9.68 2.36 15.30
CA ALA A 201 10.40 1.35 14.53
C ALA A 201 11.92 1.41 14.71
N ASN A 202 12.46 2.62 14.88
CA ASN A 202 13.89 2.84 15.01
C ASN A 202 14.41 2.76 16.46
N ASN A 203 13.52 2.69 17.45
CA ASN A 203 13.86 2.56 18.88
C ASN A 203 13.55 1.15 19.43
N THR A 204 13.29 0.18 18.56
CA THR A 204 13.04 -1.23 18.92
C THR A 204 14.32 -2.04 18.80
#